data_AF-B4VQK7-F1
#
_entry.id   AF-B4VQK7-F1
#
_cell.length_a   1.000
_cell.length_b   1.000
_cell.length_c   1.000
_cell.angle_alpha   90.00
_cell.angle_beta   90.00
_cell.angle_gamma   90.00
#
_symmetry.space_group_name_H-M   'P 1'
#
loop_
_entity.id
_entity.type
_entity.pdbx_description
1 polymer ?
#
loop_
_entity_poly.entity_id
_entity_poly.type
_entity_poly.pdbx_seq_one_letter_code
_entity_poly.pdbx_strand_id
1 'polypeptide(L)' 'MQLEGLEGWNQDKNGWFSEKGISAEVLRFTAKGWQKGTVRISLEFVPEETETQKSPALNTSETSKKQEKLPIVGMMG' A
#
# COMPACT_ATOMS: atom_id res chain seq x y z
N MET A 1 25.54 6.51 -13.20
CA MET A 1 25.07 5.21 -12.65
C MET A 1 24.15 4.61 -13.69
N GLN A 2 24.65 3.68 -14.49
CA GLN A 2 23.83 2.92 -15.44
C GLN A 2 22.92 2.02 -14.59
N LEU A 3 21.62 2.26 -14.61
CA LEU A 3 20.64 1.35 -14.01
C LEU A 3 20.50 0.14 -14.93
N GLU A 4 21.46 -0.78 -14.87
CA GLU A 4 21.34 -2.08 -15.52
C GLU A 4 20.17 -2.84 -14.88
N GLY A 5 19.14 -3.13 -15.67
CA GLY A 5 17.92 -3.82 -15.23
C GLY A 5 16.59 -3.12 -15.59
N LEU A 6 16.62 -1.85 -16.01
CA LEU A 6 15.39 -1.14 -16.45
C LEU A 6 14.95 -1.48 -17.89
N GLU A 7 15.77 -2.20 -18.66
CA GLU A 7 15.43 -2.61 -20.03
C GLU A 7 14.39 -3.76 -20.09
N GLY A 8 13.94 -4.28 -18.95
CA GLY A 8 13.11 -5.49 -18.90
C GLY A 8 11.59 -5.28 -18.87
N TRP A 9 11.12 -4.07 -18.53
CA TRP A 9 9.70 -3.78 -18.30
C TRP A 9 9.09 -3.01 -19.46
N ASN A 10 8.01 -3.55 -20.03
CA ASN A 10 7.13 -2.85 -20.95
C ASN A 10 5.67 -3.19 -20.63
N GLN A 11 4.72 -2.48 -21.26
CA GLN A 11 3.29 -2.70 -21.02
C GLN A 11 2.84 -4.15 -21.25
N ASP A 12 3.50 -4.88 -22.16
CA ASP A 12 3.22 -6.29 -22.45
C ASP A 12 3.55 -7.20 -21.25
N LYS A 13 4.45 -6.77 -20.35
CA LYS A 13 4.78 -7.52 -19.13
C LYS A 13 3.79 -7.30 -17.98
N ASN A 14 2.85 -6.35 -18.09
CA ASN A 14 1.86 -6.10 -17.03
C ASN A 14 1.04 -7.35 -16.66
N GLY A 15 0.80 -8.25 -17.63
CA GLY A 15 0.03 -9.47 -17.41
C GLY A 15 0.58 -10.38 -16.31
N TRP A 16 1.91 -10.39 -16.11
CA TRP A 16 2.59 -11.26 -15.14
C TRP A 16 2.14 -11.02 -13.68
N PHE A 17 1.80 -9.78 -13.35
CA PHE A 17 1.36 -9.38 -12.01
C PHE A 17 -0.15 -9.07 -11.96
N SER A 18 -0.90 -9.42 -13.01
CA SER A 18 -2.35 -9.30 -13.01
C SER A 18 -2.99 -10.45 -12.24
N GLU A 19 -4.16 -10.21 -11.65
CA GLU A 19 -4.92 -11.28 -10.99
C GLU A 19 -5.28 -12.43 -11.94
N LYS A 20 -5.44 -12.13 -13.24
CA LYS A 20 -5.74 -13.14 -14.27
C LYS A 20 -4.52 -14.02 -14.59
N GLY A 21 -3.31 -13.52 -14.35
CA GLY A 21 -2.06 -14.16 -14.77
C GLY A 21 -1.88 -14.17 -16.27
N ILE A 22 -0.93 -14.99 -16.73
CA ILE A 22 -0.64 -15.20 -18.15
C ILE A 22 -0.71 -16.68 -18.53
N SER A 23 -1.16 -16.96 -19.75
CA SER A 23 -1.02 -18.30 -20.33
C SER A 23 0.44 -18.57 -20.65
N ALA A 24 0.97 -19.71 -20.19
CA ALA A 24 2.35 -20.10 -20.43
C ALA A 24 2.51 -21.63 -20.45
N GLU A 25 3.69 -22.07 -20.87
CA GLU A 25 4.13 -23.44 -20.76
C GLU A 25 5.29 -23.52 -19.77
N VAL A 26 5.22 -24.46 -18.84
CA VAL A 26 6.27 -24.70 -17.85
C VAL A 26 6.89 -26.07 -18.08
N LEU A 27 8.21 -26.16 -17.93
CA LEU A 27 8.91 -27.44 -17.99
C LEU A 27 8.57 -28.24 -16.72
N ARG A 28 8.13 -29.50 -16.89
CA ARG A 28 7.86 -30.37 -15.74
C ARG A 28 9.16 -30.69 -15.00
N PHE A 29 9.09 -30.75 -13.67
CA PHE A 29 10.14 -31.37 -12.87
C PHE A 29 10.43 -32.76 -13.44
N THR A 30 11.71 -33.12 -13.60
CA THR A 30 12.23 -34.31 -14.31
C THR A 30 12.32 -34.23 -15.85
N ALA A 31 12.18 -33.05 -16.45
CA ALA A 31 12.35 -32.81 -17.90
C ALA A 31 11.46 -33.69 -18.82
N LYS A 32 10.34 -34.19 -18.29
CA LYS A 32 9.36 -35.01 -19.03
C LYS A 32 8.40 -34.16 -19.87
N GLY A 33 8.92 -33.14 -20.53
CA GLY A 33 8.19 -32.24 -21.43
C GLY A 33 7.56 -31.01 -20.77
N TRP A 34 6.76 -30.31 -21.58
CA TRP A 34 6.11 -29.05 -21.24
C TRP A 34 4.67 -29.26 -20.75
N GLN A 35 4.22 -28.36 -19.88
CA GLN A 35 2.86 -28.31 -19.39
C GLN A 35 2.26 -26.93 -19.59
N LYS A 36 1.13 -26.87 -20.28
CA LYS A 36 0.32 -25.65 -20.45
C LYS A 36 -0.41 -25.31 -19.16
N GLY A 37 -0.48 -24.03 -18.84
CA GLY A 37 -1.25 -23.52 -17.72
C GLY A 37 -1.23 -22.00 -17.64
N THR A 38 -1.71 -21.49 -16.51
CA THR A 38 -1.68 -20.07 -16.21
C THR A 38 -0.68 -19.81 -15.09
N VAL A 39 0.28 -18.91 -15.33
CA VAL A 39 1.22 -18.43 -14.31
C VAL A 39 0.65 -17.17 -13.68
N ARG A 40 0.56 -17.17 -12.34
CA ARG A 40 0.06 -16.05 -11.53
C ARG A 40 1.12 -15.72 -10.49
N ILE A 41 1.61 -14.48 -10.50
CA ILE A 41 2.61 -14.00 -9.55
C ILE A 41 1.94 -12.96 -8.65
N SER A 42 2.00 -13.17 -7.33
CA SER A 42 1.51 -12.23 -6.32
C SER A 42 2.68 -11.77 -5.48
N LEU A 43 2.93 -10.46 -5.47
CA LEU A 43 3.89 -9.82 -4.57
C LEU A 43 3.10 -8.94 -3.62
N GLU A 44 3.43 -9.03 -2.34
CA GLU A 44 2.85 -8.22 -1.29
C GLU A 44 3.98 -7.54 -0.52
N PHE A 45 3.80 -6.25 -0.23
CA PHE A 45 4.66 -5.52 0.69
C PHE A 45 4.05 -5.60 2.09
N VAL A 46 4.77 -6.23 3.01
CA VAL A 46 4.38 -6.30 4.42
C VAL A 46 5.32 -5.37 5.19
N PRO A 47 4.89 -4.16 5.58
CA PRO A 47 5.72 -3.28 6.40
C PRO A 47 5.97 -3.93 7.75
N GLU A 48 7.19 -3.78 8.26
CA GLU A 48 7.46 -4.12 9.66
C GLU A 48 6.67 -3.16 10.56
N GLU A 49 6.06 -3.69 11.64
CA GLU A 49 5.46 -2.87 12.68
C GLU A 49 6.59 -2.09 13.36
N THR A 50 6.81 -0.84 12.94
CA THR A 50 7.68 0.07 13.68
C THR A 50 7.04 0.27 15.04
N GLU A 51 7.68 -0.26 16.10
CA GLU A 51 7.39 0.15 17.47
C GLU A 51 7.40 1.67 17.46
N THR A 52 6.24 2.26 17.63
CA THR A 52 6.09 3.71 17.62
C THR A 52 6.96 4.20 18.77
N GLN A 53 8.14 4.75 18.48
CA GLN A 53 8.86 5.54 19.45
C GLN A 53 7.86 6.62 19.85
N LYS A 54 7.28 6.47 21.05
CA LYS A 54 6.52 7.54 21.69
C LYS A 54 7.46 8.73 21.68
N SER A 55 7.26 9.64 20.72
CA SER A 55 7.76 10.99 20.86
C SER A 55 7.26 11.45 22.23
N PRO A 56 8.14 11.97 23.10
CA PRO A 56 7.68 12.54 24.35
C PRO A 56 6.65 13.57 23.97
N ALA A 57 5.41 13.34 24.40
CA ALA A 57 4.33 14.28 24.23
C ALA A 57 4.87 15.64 24.65
N LEU A 58 4.85 16.60 23.71
CA LEU A 58 5.02 17.99 24.06
C LEU A 58 3.85 18.30 25.00
N ASN A 59 4.14 18.31 26.29
CA ASN A 59 3.23 18.79 27.32
C ASN A 59 3.09 20.30 27.13
N THR A 60 2.33 20.74 26.12
CA THR A 60 1.74 22.07 26.13
C THR A 60 0.49 22.00 26.99
N SER A 61 0.71 22.04 28.30
CA SER A 61 -0.29 22.45 29.26
C SER A 61 -0.64 23.92 29.03
N GLU A 62 -1.59 24.18 28.13
CA GLU A 62 -2.35 25.43 28.13
C GLU A 62 -3.85 25.10 28.08
N THR A 63 -4.39 25.01 29.30
CA THR A 63 -5.82 25.17 29.56
C THR A 63 -6.26 26.54 29.06
N SER A 64 -7.12 26.58 28.04
CA SER A 64 -7.93 27.78 27.77
C SER A 64 -9.32 27.42 27.24
N LYS A 65 -10.24 27.41 28.22
CA LYS A 65 -11.63 27.92 28.19
C LYS A 65 -12.58 27.36 27.12
N LYS A 66 -13.49 26.50 27.61
CA LYS A 66 -14.83 26.28 27.03
C LYS A 66 -15.44 27.62 26.60
N GLN A 67 -15.68 27.79 25.30
CA GLN A 67 -16.64 28.78 24.83
C GLN A 67 -18.03 28.23 25.08
N GLU A 68 -18.59 28.62 26.23
CA GLU A 68 -19.98 28.42 26.57
C GLU A 68 -20.85 29.34 25.70
N LYS A 69 -21.78 28.71 24.98
CA LYS A 69 -22.73 29.29 24.03
C LYS A 69 -23.61 30.33 24.76
N LEU A 70 -23.50 31.61 24.41
CA LEU A 70 -24.38 32.65 24.94
C LEU A 70 -25.79 32.49 24.35
N PRO A 71 -26.87 32.42 25.16
CA PRO A 71 -28.23 32.54 24.66
C PRO A 71 -28.51 34.02 24.34
N ILE A 72 -28.88 34.32 23.09
CA ILE A 72 -29.46 35.61 22.75
C ILE A 72 -30.90 35.58 23.25
N VAL A 73 -31.14 36.09 24.46
CA VAL A 73 -32.48 36.42 24.94
C VAL A 73 -32.81 37.83 24.45
N GLY A 74 -33.99 37.98 23.87
CA GLY A 74 -34.43 39.17 23.14
C GLY A 74 -34.58 40.44 23.98
N MET A 75 -34.52 41.56 23.27
CA MET A 75 -35.02 42.88 23.66
C MET A 75 -35.95 43.30 22.50
N MET A 76 -37.27 43.17 22.67
CA MET A 76 -38.21 44.24 23.07
C MET A 76 -38.25 45.44 22.11
N GLY A 77 -39.46 45.72 21.62
CA GLY A 77 -39.79 46.92 20.85
C GLY A 77 -41.01 46.68 19.95
#